data_AF-A0A423Y4P1-F1
#
_entry.id   AF-A0A423Y4P1-F1
#
_cell.length_a   1.000
_cell.length_b   1.000
_cell.length_c   1.000
_cell.angle_alpha   90.00
_cell.angle_beta   90.00
_cell.angle_gamma   90.00
#
_symmetry.space_group_name_H-M   'P 1'
#
loop_
_entity.id
_entity.type
_entity.pdbx_description
1 polymer ?
#
loop_
_entity_poly.entity_id
_entity_poly.type
_entity_poly.pdbx_seq_one_letter_code
_entity_poly.pdbx_strand_id
1 'polypeptide(L)'
;MVTPDALFEKILTTEILLAMEGIIPSFSELKFRLTTTLDQLCHSLIAAGAPEEDVDRLCKIICICIDMRARTLLARQTLSWEGNELTHHYYGYQNEPVAIAETLEKLLRQPACHLDQYAQQLLFLLRPLFPTDCDLQALWFNRETVIPHAIAGNSTASFDLPPSGGWLHRSRTLFFSVILFMAVLSGLWLWCAHVLSEQY
;
A
#
# COMPACT_ATOMS: atom_id res chain seq x y z
N MET A 1 -21.83 -6.97 -7.78
CA MET A 1 -20.70 -6.54 -8.62
C MET A 1 -19.65 -5.99 -7.68
N VAL A 2 -18.41 -6.48 -7.70
CA VAL A 2 -17.35 -5.97 -6.80
C VAL A 2 -16.79 -4.67 -7.41
N THR A 3 -16.65 -3.62 -6.60
CA THR A 3 -16.17 -2.32 -7.07
C THR A 3 -14.66 -2.38 -7.38
N PRO A 4 -14.16 -1.56 -8.34
CA PRO A 4 -12.73 -1.43 -8.59
C PRO A 4 -11.95 -1.07 -7.32
N ASP A 5 -12.49 -0.16 -6.50
CA ASP A 5 -11.86 0.27 -5.24
C ASP A 5 -11.62 -0.90 -4.29
N ALA A 6 -12.61 -1.77 -4.08
CA ALA A 6 -12.46 -2.92 -3.17
C ALA A 6 -11.44 -3.94 -3.67
N LEU A 7 -11.31 -4.10 -4.99
CA LEU A 7 -10.32 -4.98 -5.61
C LEU A 7 -8.91 -4.39 -5.47
N PHE A 8 -8.78 -3.08 -5.70
CA PHE A 8 -7.53 -2.36 -5.51
C PHE A 8 -7.08 -2.38 -4.05
N GLU A 9 -7.97 -2.12 -3.09
CA GLU A 9 -7.69 -2.20 -1.64
C GLU A 9 -7.21 -3.59 -1.22
N LYS A 10 -7.75 -4.65 -1.81
CA LYS A 10 -7.31 -6.03 -1.53
C LYS A 10 -5.89 -6.29 -2.04
N ILE A 11 -5.54 -5.76 -3.20
CA ILE A 11 -4.18 -5.79 -3.74
C ILE A 11 -3.24 -5.00 -2.82
N LEU A 12 -3.62 -3.77 -2.46
CA LEU A 12 -2.86 -2.90 -1.56
C LEU A 12 -2.61 -3.55 -0.20
N THR A 13 -3.64 -4.15 0.39
CA THR A 13 -3.53 -4.89 1.67
C THR A 13 -2.54 -6.03 1.55
N THR A 14 -2.54 -6.73 0.42
CA THR A 14 -1.58 -7.82 0.17
C THR A 14 -0.15 -7.28 0.07
N GLU A 15 0.06 -6.17 -0.65
CA GLU A 15 1.38 -5.52 -0.74
C GLU A 15 1.88 -5.08 0.65
N ILE A 16 1.02 -4.45 1.45
CA ILE A 16 1.35 -3.99 2.80
C ILE A 16 1.73 -5.18 3.69
N LEU A 17 0.98 -6.27 3.64
CA LEU A 17 1.29 -7.48 4.40
C LEU A 17 2.66 -8.06 3.99
N LEU A 18 3.00 -8.04 2.69
CA LEU A 18 4.33 -8.43 2.23
C LEU A 18 5.41 -7.45 2.72
N ALA A 19 5.12 -6.15 2.73
CA ALA A 19 6.03 -5.12 3.25
C ALA A 19 6.28 -5.26 4.77
N MET A 20 5.29 -5.75 5.51
CA MET A 20 5.37 -6.06 6.94
C MET A 20 5.98 -7.43 7.24
N GLU A 21 6.57 -8.10 6.25
CA GLU A 21 7.16 -9.44 6.38
C GLU A 21 6.15 -10.49 6.87
N GLY A 22 4.89 -10.34 6.46
CA GLY A 22 3.83 -11.29 6.76
C GLY A 22 4.16 -12.70 6.24
N ILE A 23 3.71 -13.71 6.98
CA ILE A 23 3.90 -15.12 6.60
C ILE A 23 3.13 -15.40 5.31
N ILE A 24 3.81 -15.93 4.29
CA ILE A 24 3.20 -16.42 3.06
C ILE A 24 3.02 -17.94 3.18
N PRO A 25 1.78 -18.46 3.34
CA PRO A 25 1.58 -19.90 3.51
C PRO A 25 1.89 -20.70 2.24
N SER A 26 1.65 -20.12 1.07
CA SER A 26 1.90 -20.73 -0.24
C SER A 26 2.06 -19.67 -1.33
N PHE A 27 3.14 -19.78 -2.12
CA PHE A 27 3.41 -18.86 -3.23
C PHE A 27 2.44 -19.03 -4.40
N SER A 28 2.09 -20.28 -4.73
CA SER A 28 1.15 -20.57 -5.83
C SER A 28 -0.25 -20.06 -5.51
N GLU A 29 -0.69 -20.23 -4.26
CA GLU A 29 -1.99 -19.70 -3.80
C GLU A 29 -1.99 -18.17 -3.80
N LEU A 30 -0.91 -17.54 -3.33
CA LEU A 30 -0.78 -16.09 -3.37
C LEU A 30 -0.83 -15.58 -4.81
N LYS A 31 -0.07 -16.18 -5.73
CA LYS A 31 -0.09 -15.87 -7.16
C LYS A 31 -1.50 -16.02 -7.75
N PHE A 32 -2.18 -17.14 -7.46
CA PHE A 32 -3.53 -17.39 -7.96
C PHE A 32 -4.53 -16.34 -7.47
N ARG A 33 -4.47 -15.97 -6.19
CA ARG A 33 -5.33 -14.92 -5.62
C ARG A 33 -5.05 -13.55 -6.22
N LEU A 34 -3.77 -13.22 -6.45
CA LEU A 34 -3.35 -11.95 -7.03
C LEU A 34 -3.79 -11.83 -8.49
N THR A 35 -3.50 -12.84 -9.31
CA THR A 35 -3.92 -12.89 -10.73
C THR A 35 -5.44 -12.78 -10.85
N THR A 36 -6.19 -13.58 -10.09
CA THR A 36 -7.67 -13.50 -10.07
C THR A 36 -8.17 -12.10 -9.68
N THR A 37 -7.54 -11.46 -8.70
CA THR A 37 -7.96 -10.12 -8.24
C THR A 37 -7.57 -9.03 -9.26
N LEU A 38 -6.41 -9.17 -9.92
CA LEU A 38 -5.97 -8.27 -11.00
C LEU A 38 -6.86 -8.37 -12.23
N ASP A 39 -7.23 -9.58 -12.65
CA ASP A 39 -8.16 -9.80 -13.75
C ASP A 39 -9.50 -9.13 -13.44
N GLN A 40 -10.04 -9.34 -12.23
CA GLN A 40 -11.29 -8.71 -11.81
C GLN A 40 -11.17 -7.18 -11.77
N LEU A 41 -10.03 -6.64 -11.32
CA LEU A 41 -9.80 -5.19 -11.29
C LEU A 41 -9.80 -4.61 -12.70
N CYS A 42 -9.04 -5.23 -13.62
CA CYS A 42 -8.95 -4.82 -15.01
C CYS A 42 -10.34 -4.78 -15.66
N HIS A 43 -11.10 -5.88 -15.59
CA HIS A 43 -12.45 -5.95 -16.15
C HIS A 43 -13.40 -4.92 -15.52
N SER A 44 -13.30 -4.71 -14.20
CA SER A 44 -14.15 -3.75 -13.48
C SER A 44 -13.86 -2.31 -13.86
N LEU A 45 -12.58 -1.95 -14.07
CA LEU A 45 -12.16 -0.61 -14.51
C LEU A 45 -12.60 -0.33 -15.95
N ILE A 46 -12.40 -1.28 -16.86
CA ILE A 46 -12.84 -1.14 -18.26
C ILE A 46 -14.37 -1.01 -18.31
N ALA A 47 -15.09 -1.83 -17.56
CA ALA A 47 -16.55 -1.74 -17.46
C ALA A 47 -17.04 -0.41 -16.85
N ALA A 48 -16.23 0.22 -15.98
CA ALA A 48 -16.50 1.54 -15.42
C ALA A 48 -16.15 2.70 -16.39
N GLY A 49 -15.58 2.41 -17.56
CA GLY A 49 -15.27 3.39 -18.60
C GLY A 49 -13.83 3.93 -18.56
N ALA A 50 -12.91 3.30 -17.81
CA ALA A 50 -11.51 3.67 -17.85
C ALA A 50 -10.87 3.34 -19.22
N PRO A 51 -9.94 4.18 -19.74
CA PRO A 51 -9.22 3.87 -20.97
C PRO A 51 -8.40 2.58 -20.81
N GLU A 52 -8.56 1.62 -21.71
CA GLU A 52 -7.89 0.31 -21.64
C GLU A 52 -6.36 0.44 -21.51
N GLU A 53 -5.76 1.40 -22.24
CA GLU A 53 -4.32 1.64 -22.19
C GLU A 53 -3.84 2.10 -20.80
N ASP A 54 -4.63 2.93 -20.11
CA ASP A 54 -4.30 3.40 -18.76
C ASP A 54 -4.55 2.30 -17.72
N VAL A 55 -5.56 1.44 -17.93
CA VAL A 55 -5.79 0.25 -17.11
C VAL A 55 -4.63 -0.73 -17.22
N ASP A 56 -4.15 -1.01 -18.45
CA ASP A 56 -2.99 -1.88 -18.68
C ASP A 56 -1.73 -1.32 -17.99
N ARG A 57 -1.46 -0.02 -18.17
CA ARG A 57 -0.37 0.69 -17.46
C ARG A 57 -0.47 0.51 -15.95
N LEU A 58 -1.64 0.72 -15.36
CA LEU A 58 -1.86 0.56 -13.92
C LEU A 58 -1.58 -0.88 -13.48
N CYS A 59 -2.17 -1.86 -14.16
CA CYS A 59 -1.99 -3.28 -13.86
C CYS A 59 -0.51 -3.71 -13.98
N LYS A 60 0.22 -3.19 -14.97
CA LYS A 60 1.65 -3.44 -15.14
C LYS A 60 2.46 -2.90 -13.96
N ILE A 61 2.17 -1.67 -13.51
CA ILE A 61 2.83 -1.08 -12.34
C ILE A 61 2.52 -1.87 -11.06
N ILE A 62 1.29 -2.35 -10.88
CA ILE A 62 0.93 -3.23 -9.75
C ILE A 62 1.76 -4.51 -9.78
N CYS A 63 1.87 -5.16 -10.94
CA CYS A 63 2.68 -6.38 -11.08
C CYS A 63 4.13 -6.13 -10.69
N ILE A 64 4.74 -5.04 -11.19
CA ILE A 64 6.11 -4.65 -10.85
C ILE A 64 6.27 -4.41 -9.34
N CYS A 65 5.33 -3.68 -8.75
CA CYS A 65 5.34 -3.37 -7.32
C CYS A 65 5.37 -4.65 -6.47
N ILE A 66 4.46 -5.58 -6.75
CA ILE A 66 4.34 -6.84 -6.00
C ILE A 66 5.54 -7.75 -6.24
N ASP A 67 5.97 -7.92 -7.50
CA ASP A 67 7.12 -8.78 -7.81
C ASP A 67 8.39 -8.27 -7.14
N MET A 68 8.64 -6.95 -7.18
CA MET A 68 9.79 -6.35 -6.52
C MET A 68 9.70 -6.50 -4.99
N ARG A 69 8.52 -6.29 -4.41
CA ARG A 69 8.29 -6.50 -2.97
C ARG A 69 8.54 -7.95 -2.56
N ALA A 70 7.95 -8.91 -3.27
CA ALA A 70 8.08 -10.33 -2.99
C ALA A 70 9.54 -10.79 -3.12
N ARG A 71 10.25 -10.38 -4.18
CA ARG A 71 11.68 -10.65 -4.35
C ARG A 71 12.51 -10.09 -3.18
N THR A 72 12.24 -8.85 -2.77
CA THR A 72 12.96 -8.20 -1.65
C THR A 72 12.73 -8.93 -0.32
N LEU A 73 11.48 -9.31 -0.03
CA LEU A 73 11.10 -10.07 1.16
C LEU A 73 11.76 -11.46 1.18
N LEU A 74 11.60 -12.21 0.08
CA LEU A 74 12.03 -13.61 0.01
C LEU A 74 13.55 -13.76 -0.06
N ALA A 75 14.26 -12.82 -0.69
CA ALA A 75 15.71 -12.82 -0.72
C ALA A 75 16.32 -12.81 0.69
N ARG A 76 15.69 -12.09 1.65
CA ARG A 76 16.12 -12.08 3.07
C ARG A 76 15.95 -13.44 3.75
N GLN A 77 15.02 -14.25 3.25
CA GLN A 77 14.69 -15.58 3.75
C GLN A 77 15.36 -16.70 2.94
N THR A 78 16.28 -16.38 2.02
CA THR A 78 16.90 -17.33 1.07
C THR A 78 15.91 -18.09 0.18
N LEU A 79 14.73 -17.51 -0.04
CA LEU A 79 13.68 -18.03 -0.92
C LEU A 79 13.63 -17.23 -2.23
N SER A 80 13.08 -17.83 -3.27
CA SER A 80 12.93 -17.20 -4.59
C SER A 80 11.45 -17.00 -4.95
N TRP A 81 11.15 -15.85 -5.56
CA TRP A 81 9.84 -15.58 -6.17
C TRP A 81 9.73 -16.12 -7.61
N GLU A 82 10.79 -16.73 -8.13
CA GLU A 82 10.86 -17.23 -9.50
C GLU A 82 9.74 -18.22 -9.82
N GLY A 83 9.16 -18.08 -11.01
CA GLY A 83 8.01 -18.85 -11.48
C GLY A 83 6.67 -18.36 -10.93
N ASN A 84 6.68 -17.46 -9.93
CA ASN A 84 5.48 -16.86 -9.36
C ASN A 84 5.26 -15.40 -9.79
N GLU A 85 6.14 -14.87 -10.65
CA GLU A 85 6.09 -13.46 -11.04
C GLU A 85 4.84 -13.11 -11.84
N LEU A 86 4.21 -12.01 -11.46
CA LEU A 86 3.01 -11.49 -12.12
C LEU A 86 3.38 -10.82 -13.45
N THR A 87 4.49 -10.11 -13.49
CA THR A 87 5.02 -9.48 -14.71
C THR A 87 5.26 -10.52 -15.80
N HIS A 88 5.89 -11.66 -15.45
CA HIS A 88 6.09 -12.76 -16.39
C HIS A 88 4.76 -13.40 -16.83
N HIS A 89 3.78 -13.50 -15.94
CA HIS A 89 2.48 -14.09 -16.26
C HIS A 89 1.70 -13.30 -17.31
N TYR A 90 1.68 -11.96 -17.20
CA TYR A 90 0.88 -11.10 -18.09
C TYR A 90 1.66 -10.55 -19.29
N TYR A 91 2.95 -10.24 -19.12
CA TYR A 91 3.76 -9.52 -20.11
C TYR A 91 4.93 -10.36 -20.66
N GLY A 92 5.09 -11.60 -20.20
CA GLY A 92 6.16 -12.50 -20.63
C GLY A 92 7.55 -12.11 -20.13
N TYR A 93 8.59 -12.63 -20.79
CA TYR A 93 10.00 -12.42 -20.44
C TYR A 93 10.64 -11.20 -21.13
N GLN A 94 9.82 -10.28 -21.65
CA GLN A 94 10.33 -9.09 -22.30
C GLN A 94 10.83 -8.11 -21.23
N ASN A 95 12.16 -8.00 -21.11
CA ASN A 95 12.83 -7.05 -20.23
C ASN A 95 12.84 -5.63 -20.83
N GLU A 96 11.70 -5.15 -21.30
CA GLU A 96 11.61 -3.73 -21.65
C GLU A 96 11.58 -2.92 -20.35
N PRO A 97 12.54 -1.99 -20.17
CA PRO A 97 12.57 -1.16 -18.97
C PRO A 97 11.30 -0.31 -18.95
N VAL A 98 10.45 -0.54 -17.95
CA VAL A 98 9.26 0.29 -17.74
C VAL A 98 9.71 1.59 -17.09
N ALA A 99 9.44 2.72 -17.74
CA ALA A 99 9.60 4.04 -17.15
C ALA A 99 8.49 4.25 -16.09
N ILE A 100 8.73 3.76 -14.87
CA ILE A 100 7.76 3.75 -13.76
C ILE A 100 7.29 5.17 -13.46
N ALA A 101 8.22 6.11 -13.33
CA ALA A 101 7.91 7.51 -13.02
C ALA A 101 7.04 8.17 -14.10
N GLU A 102 7.40 8.04 -15.38
CA GLU A 102 6.61 8.58 -16.50
C GLU A 102 5.20 7.95 -16.56
N THR A 103 5.12 6.65 -16.34
CA THR A 103 3.84 5.91 -16.34
C THR A 103 2.94 6.40 -15.20
N LEU A 104 3.48 6.52 -13.99
CA LEU A 104 2.74 7.06 -12.84
C LEU A 104 2.34 8.52 -13.06
N GLU A 105 3.21 9.35 -13.65
CA GLU A 105 2.88 10.74 -13.95
C GLU A 105 1.67 10.85 -14.89
N LYS A 106 1.60 9.99 -15.92
CA LYS A 106 0.42 9.91 -16.81
C LYS A 106 -0.83 9.50 -16.05
N LEU A 107 -0.77 8.44 -15.24
CA LEU A 107 -1.92 7.96 -14.47
C LEU A 107 -2.39 8.98 -13.41
N LEU A 108 -1.47 9.70 -12.78
CA LEU A 108 -1.77 10.77 -11.82
C LEU A 108 -2.54 11.96 -12.44
N ARG A 109 -2.52 12.09 -13.77
CA ARG A 109 -3.29 13.11 -14.52
C ARG A 109 -4.63 12.59 -15.03
N GLN A 110 -4.97 11.32 -14.78
CA GLN A 110 -6.21 10.68 -15.24
C GLN A 110 -7.22 10.57 -14.09
N PRO A 111 -8.22 11.46 -13.99
CA PRO A 111 -9.24 11.38 -12.93
C PRO A 111 -10.32 10.33 -13.18
N ALA A 112 -10.32 9.69 -14.36
CA ALA A 112 -11.30 8.66 -14.70
C ALA A 112 -11.16 7.49 -13.72
N CYS A 113 -12.29 7.02 -13.18
CA CYS A 113 -12.37 5.79 -12.38
C CYS A 113 -11.34 5.72 -11.23
N HIS A 114 -11.00 6.86 -10.62
CA HIS A 114 -10.04 6.98 -9.51
C HIS A 114 -8.60 6.53 -9.84
N LEU A 115 -8.22 6.46 -11.12
CA LEU A 115 -6.87 6.06 -11.54
C LEU A 115 -5.78 6.95 -10.93
N ASP A 116 -6.05 8.25 -10.77
CA ASP A 116 -5.17 9.20 -10.10
C ASP A 116 -4.92 8.84 -8.63
N GLN A 117 -5.96 8.41 -7.91
CA GLN A 117 -5.87 7.99 -6.52
C GLN A 117 -5.07 6.68 -6.38
N TYR A 118 -5.32 5.71 -7.26
CA TYR A 118 -4.56 4.46 -7.27
C TYR A 118 -3.08 4.71 -7.59
N ALA A 119 -2.79 5.57 -8.56
CA ALA A 119 -1.42 5.95 -8.91
C ALA A 119 -0.72 6.66 -7.74
N GLN A 120 -1.43 7.52 -6.99
CA GLN A 120 -0.88 8.17 -5.81
C GLN A 120 -0.54 7.16 -4.71
N GLN A 121 -1.40 6.17 -4.47
CA GLN A 121 -1.13 5.10 -3.50
C GLN A 121 0.06 4.24 -3.94
N LEU A 122 0.14 3.84 -5.22
CA LEU A 122 1.27 3.09 -5.76
C LEU A 122 2.58 3.87 -5.69
N LEU A 123 2.57 5.17 -5.95
CA LEU A 123 3.75 6.03 -5.83
C LEU A 123 4.35 5.96 -4.41
N PHE A 124 3.50 5.94 -3.39
CA PHE A 124 3.94 5.79 -2.01
C PHE A 124 4.60 4.42 -1.74
N LEU A 125 4.03 3.33 -2.27
CA LEU A 125 4.56 1.97 -2.08
C LEU A 125 5.85 1.70 -2.86
N LEU A 126 5.96 2.25 -4.07
CA LEU A 126 7.08 2.03 -4.98
C LEU A 126 8.34 2.80 -4.57
N ARG A 127 8.19 3.96 -3.95
CA ARG A 127 9.32 4.80 -3.52
C ARG A 127 10.39 4.03 -2.74
N PRO A 128 10.08 3.26 -1.67
CA PRO A 128 11.10 2.49 -0.95
C PRO A 128 11.66 1.29 -1.72
N LEU A 129 10.95 0.82 -2.76
CA LEU A 129 11.39 -0.30 -3.60
C LEU A 129 12.42 0.13 -4.66
N PHE A 130 12.38 1.40 -5.08
CA PHE A 130 13.27 1.97 -6.09
C PHE A 130 13.98 3.22 -5.56
N PRO A 131 14.87 3.09 -4.56
CA PRO A 131 15.53 4.24 -3.94
C PRO A 131 16.50 4.97 -4.88
N THR A 132 16.99 4.30 -5.93
CA THR A 132 17.94 4.86 -6.91
C THR A 132 17.26 5.52 -8.10
N ASP A 133 15.93 5.42 -8.24
CA ASP A 133 15.19 6.02 -9.35
C ASP A 133 14.92 7.50 -9.06
N CYS A 134 15.79 8.36 -9.58
CA CYS A 134 15.73 9.81 -9.37
C CYS A 134 14.41 10.42 -9.86
N ASP A 135 13.85 9.93 -10.96
CA ASP A 135 12.62 10.46 -11.55
C ASP A 135 11.42 10.12 -10.67
N LEU A 136 11.39 8.90 -10.12
CA LEU A 136 10.37 8.49 -9.17
C LEU A 136 10.45 9.28 -7.85
N GLN A 137 11.66 9.55 -7.35
CA GLN A 137 11.84 10.39 -6.16
C GLN A 137 11.38 11.82 -6.43
N ALA A 138 11.74 12.41 -7.58
CA ALA A 138 11.33 13.75 -7.98
C ALA A 138 9.80 13.86 -8.10
N LEU A 139 9.15 12.88 -8.71
CA LEU A 139 7.69 12.81 -8.82
C LEU A 139 7.00 12.82 -7.43
N TRP A 140 7.57 12.07 -6.47
CA TRP A 140 7.08 12.06 -5.09
C TRP A 140 7.25 13.43 -4.40
N PHE A 141 8.43 14.05 -4.49
CA PHE A 141 8.68 15.37 -3.88
C PHE A 141 7.78 16.46 -4.47
N ASN A 142 7.55 16.45 -5.79
CA ASN A 142 6.65 17.39 -6.44
C ASN A 142 5.20 17.24 -5.96
N ARG A 143 4.78 16.04 -5.57
CA ARG A 143 3.44 15.81 -4.99
C ARG A 143 3.37 16.26 -3.53
N GLU A 144 4.38 15.97 -2.72
CA GLU A 144 4.41 16.40 -1.31
C GLU A 144 4.37 17.92 -1.18
N THR A 145 5.07 18.64 -2.08
CA THR A 145 5.08 20.11 -2.11
C THR A 145 3.79 20.75 -2.64
N VAL A 146 2.91 19.99 -3.28
CA VAL A 146 1.55 20.44 -3.66
C VAL A 146 0.57 20.25 -2.50
N ILE A 147 0.91 19.45 -1.47
CA ILE A 147 0.16 19.33 -0.21
C ILE A 147 0.77 20.28 0.85
N PRO A 148 0.87 21.58 0.55
CA PRO A 148 0.30 22.56 1.48
C PRO A 148 -0.30 23.79 0.75
N HIS A 149 -1.55 24.14 1.11
CA HIS A 149 -2.23 25.48 0.99
C HIS A 149 -3.64 25.54 0.37
N ALA A 150 -4.34 24.42 0.16
CA ALA A 150 -5.76 24.45 -0.26
C ALA A 150 -6.79 24.57 0.90
N ILE A 151 -6.46 25.24 2.02
CA ILE A 151 -7.44 25.59 3.10
C ILE A 151 -7.57 27.12 3.30
N ALA A 152 -6.93 27.95 2.48
CA ALA A 152 -7.12 29.41 2.52
C ALA A 152 -7.71 29.92 1.20
N GLY A 153 -9.05 29.94 1.11
CA GLY A 153 -9.72 30.42 -0.10
C GLY A 153 -11.25 30.38 -0.03
N ASN A 154 -11.82 31.24 0.81
CA ASN A 154 -13.11 31.93 0.66
C ASN A 154 -14.26 31.18 -0.03
N SER A 155 -15.18 30.62 0.75
CA SER A 155 -16.62 30.59 0.40
C SER A 155 -17.45 30.33 1.66
N THR A 156 -18.09 31.40 2.14
CA THR A 156 -19.22 31.35 3.07
C THR A 156 -20.42 30.70 2.40
N ALA A 157 -20.66 29.43 2.69
CA ALA A 157 -21.99 28.82 2.60
C ALA A 157 -22.04 27.68 3.62
N SER A 158 -22.91 27.86 4.61
CA SER A 158 -23.04 27.04 5.81
C SER A 158 -23.29 25.57 5.48
N PHE A 159 -22.35 24.71 5.85
CA PHE A 159 -22.61 23.31 6.15
C PHE A 159 -22.32 23.13 7.64
N ASP A 160 -23.35 22.76 8.39
CA ASP A 160 -23.24 22.47 9.83
C ASP A 160 -22.28 21.29 10.04
N LEU A 161 -21.07 21.60 10.51
CA LEU A 161 -20.14 20.63 11.09
C LEU A 161 -20.61 20.25 12.50
N PRO A 162 -20.61 18.96 12.89
CA PRO A 162 -20.50 18.60 14.30
C PRO A 162 -19.08 18.97 14.81
N PRO A 163 -18.92 19.28 16.11
CA PRO A 163 -17.77 20.01 16.61
C PRO A 163 -16.46 19.22 16.45
N SER A 164 -15.58 19.73 15.59
CA SER A 164 -14.18 19.32 15.48
C SER A 164 -13.39 19.85 16.69
N GLY A 165 -13.28 19.02 17.72
CA GLY A 165 -12.45 19.30 18.89
C GLY A 165 -11.97 18.00 19.54
N GLY A 166 -11.00 17.31 18.91
CA GLY A 166 -10.55 16.02 19.45
C GLY A 166 -9.16 15.53 19.04
N TRP A 167 -8.46 16.20 18.10
CA TRP A 167 -7.20 15.65 17.60
C TRP A 167 -6.03 15.75 18.59
N LEU A 168 -5.99 16.77 19.46
CA LEU A 168 -4.99 16.83 20.53
C LEU A 168 -5.29 15.91 21.73
N HIS A 169 -6.56 15.56 21.98
CA HIS A 169 -6.92 14.72 23.11
C HIS A 169 -6.74 13.22 22.81
N ARG A 170 -6.91 12.81 21.54
CA ARG A 170 -6.83 11.42 21.10
C ARG A 170 -5.39 10.86 21.10
N SER A 171 -4.37 11.69 20.86
CA SER A 171 -2.98 11.22 20.99
C SER A 171 -2.59 11.04 22.47
N ARG A 172 -3.03 11.95 23.34
CA ARG A 172 -2.74 11.90 24.78
C ARG A 172 -3.31 10.64 25.44
N THR A 173 -4.51 10.21 25.07
CA THR A 173 -5.12 8.98 25.61
C THR A 173 -4.40 7.70 25.15
N LEU A 174 -3.80 7.69 23.96
CA LEU A 174 -3.01 6.54 23.47
C LEU A 174 -1.66 6.40 24.19
N PHE A 175 -1.02 7.51 24.56
CA PHE A 175 0.21 7.46 25.36
C PHE A 175 -0.06 6.90 26.76
N PHE A 176 -1.13 7.33 27.43
CA PHE A 176 -1.50 6.80 28.74
C PHE A 176 -1.87 5.32 28.70
N SER A 177 -2.54 4.85 27.64
CA SER A 177 -2.89 3.43 27.52
C SER A 177 -1.67 2.54 27.33
N VAL A 178 -0.67 2.98 26.54
CA VAL A 178 0.58 2.24 26.36
C VAL A 178 1.39 2.18 27.66
N ILE A 179 1.50 3.29 28.39
CA ILE A 179 2.22 3.32 29.68
C ILE A 179 1.53 2.41 30.70
N LEU A 180 0.20 2.46 30.78
CA LEU A 180 -0.56 1.61 31.69
C LEU A 180 -0.39 0.12 31.36
N PHE A 181 -0.43 -0.23 30.07
CA PHE A 181 -0.24 -1.61 29.63
C PHE A 181 1.16 -2.15 29.97
N MET A 182 2.20 -1.33 29.75
CA MET A 182 3.57 -1.68 30.12
C MET A 182 3.76 -1.85 31.64
N ALA A 183 3.09 -1.01 32.45
CA ALA A 183 3.12 -1.14 33.91
C ALA A 183 2.40 -2.41 34.42
N VAL A 184 1.29 -2.79 33.79
CA VAL A 184 0.59 -4.04 34.11
C VAL A 184 1.46 -5.25 33.74
N LEU A 185 2.08 -5.24 32.56
CA LEU A 185 2.97 -6.32 32.12
C LEU A 185 4.20 -6.46 33.03
N SER A 186 4.81 -5.35 33.47
CA SER A 186 5.95 -5.41 34.38
C SER A 186 5.55 -5.91 35.77
N GLY A 187 4.39 -5.51 36.28
CA GLY A 187 3.83 -6.05 37.52
C GLY A 187 3.53 -7.54 37.45
N LEU A 188 2.93 -8.00 36.34
CA LEU A 188 2.69 -9.42 36.08
C LEU A 188 4.00 -10.21 36.00
N TRP A 189 5.01 -9.66 35.34
CA TRP A 189 6.32 -10.30 35.24
C TRP A 189 7.00 -10.46 36.60
N LEU A 190 6.98 -9.41 37.44
CA LEU A 190 7.51 -9.46 38.81
C LEU A 190 6.73 -10.44 39.69
N TRP A 191 5.41 -10.48 39.55
CA TRP A 191 4.57 -11.45 40.27
C TRP A 191 4.90 -12.89 39.87
N CYS A 192 4.99 -13.16 38.56
CA CYS A 192 5.39 -14.47 38.06
C CYS A 192 6.79 -14.86 38.55
N ALA A 193 7.74 -13.91 38.56
CA ALA A 193 9.08 -14.15 39.08
C ALA A 193 9.07 -14.48 40.58
N HIS A 194 8.26 -13.78 41.38
CA HIS A 194 8.13 -14.03 42.82
C HIS A 194 7.52 -15.41 43.11
N VAL A 195 6.42 -15.76 42.43
CA VAL A 195 5.75 -17.06 42.58
C VAL A 195 6.67 -18.22 42.16
N LEU A 196 7.46 -18.04 41.09
CA LEU A 196 8.46 -19.02 40.68
C LEU A 196 9.62 -19.13 41.68
N SER A 197 9.98 -18.04 42.37
CA SER A 197 11.03 -18.05 43.39
C SER A 197 10.61 -18.67 44.73
N GLU A 198 9.31 -18.68 45.06
CA GLU A 198 8.79 -19.36 46.26
C GLU A 198 8.62 -20.89 46.07
N GLN A 199 8.67 -21.38 44.83
CA GLN A 199 8.57 -22.81 44.51
C GLN A 199 9.93 -23.53 44.47
N TYR A 200 11.04 -22.80 44.69
CA TYR A 200 12.42 -23.32 44.75
C TYR A 200 13.04 -23.05 46.12
#